data_AF-A0A2G9TTT5-F1
#
_entry.id   AF-A0A2G9TTT5-F1
#
_cell.length_a   1.000
_cell.length_b   1.000
_cell.length_c   1.000
_cell.angle_alpha   90.00
_cell.angle_beta   90.00
_cell.angle_gamma   90.00
#
_symmetry.space_group_name_H-M   'P 1'
#
loop_
_entity.id
_entity.type
_entity.pdbx_description
1 polymer ?
#
loop_
_entity_poly.entity_id
_entity_poly.type
_entity_poly.pdbx_seq_one_letter_code
_entity_poly.pdbx_strand_id
1 'polypeptide(L)'
;METSAVLSVCCELSNKAKKWTEKDKSYRLISNFNDYLNFKKDARRVENYQILAMERGEENDVLMWKVEVANVDQLHPGHKLRIAPEHLDIFQIALKDSVNRLFIPKIQRTVRRQLLSRAEEAAISCFAHNLRHLFWREGVVAETVIALDPGFSACKAALLTSTGSVVETAEFGFNGKSFDRRGEDLLKQWVSRSGDGRVVMAIGNGKASFETQ
;
A
#
# COMPACT_ATOMS: atom_id res chain seq x y z
N MET A 1 -22.31 -24.92 8.73
CA MET A 1 -23.05 -24.06 9.66
C MET A 1 -22.90 -22.64 9.17
N GLU A 2 -23.89 -22.12 8.44
CA GLU A 2 -23.91 -20.71 8.05
C GLU A 2 -24.15 -19.89 9.32
N THR A 3 -23.12 -19.15 9.75
CA THR A 3 -23.26 -18.20 10.83
C THR A 3 -24.21 -17.08 10.36
N SER A 4 -25.33 -16.89 11.06
CA SER A 4 -26.29 -15.80 10.79
C SER A 4 -25.72 -14.39 11.04
N ALA A 5 -24.55 -14.31 11.67
CA ALA A 5 -23.84 -13.06 11.91
C ALA A 5 -23.33 -12.46 10.60
N VAL A 6 -23.72 -11.21 10.35
CA VAL A 6 -23.24 -10.44 9.20
C VAL A 6 -22.09 -9.56 9.67
N LEU A 7 -20.91 -9.81 9.11
CA LEU A 7 -19.70 -9.02 9.33
C LEU A 7 -19.44 -8.16 8.11
N SER A 8 -19.46 -6.84 8.26
CA SER A 8 -19.15 -5.90 7.18
C SER A 8 -18.00 -4.99 7.60
N VAL A 9 -17.05 -4.76 6.71
CA VAL A 9 -16.04 -3.72 6.87
C VAL A 9 -16.63 -2.42 6.33
N CYS A 10 -16.64 -1.39 7.17
CA CYS A 10 -17.10 -0.05 6.83
C CYS A 10 -15.97 0.94 7.01
N CYS A 11 -15.80 1.87 6.07
CA CYS A 11 -14.81 2.94 6.14
C CYS A 11 -15.45 4.28 5.79
N GLU A 12 -15.15 5.28 6.60
CA GLU A 12 -15.66 6.64 6.49
C GLU A 12 -14.53 7.65 6.71
N LEU A 13 -14.79 8.93 6.40
CA LEU A 13 -13.84 10.00 6.68
C LEU A 13 -13.68 10.17 8.20
N SER A 14 -12.43 10.35 8.65
CA SER A 14 -12.15 10.58 10.07
C SER A 14 -12.75 11.92 10.55
N ASN A 15 -13.02 12.04 11.84
CA ASN A 15 -13.52 13.30 12.42
C ASN A 15 -12.53 14.47 12.30
N LYS A 16 -11.23 14.18 12.18
CA LYS A 16 -10.19 15.20 11.95
C LYS A 16 -10.21 15.65 10.50
N ALA A 17 -10.22 14.71 9.56
CA ALA A 17 -10.24 15.00 8.13
C ALA A 17 -11.50 15.73 7.70
N LYS A 18 -12.65 15.49 8.36
CA LYS A 18 -13.90 16.28 8.16
C LYS A 18 -13.73 17.78 8.43
N LYS A 19 -12.72 18.18 9.21
CA LYS A 19 -12.47 19.59 9.57
C LYS A 19 -11.40 20.24 8.69
N TRP A 20 -10.71 19.48 7.84
CA TRP A 20 -9.66 20.02 6.98
C TRP A 20 -10.27 20.87 5.86
N THR A 21 -9.55 21.93 5.51
CA THR A 21 -9.89 22.89 4.46
C THR A 21 -8.85 22.83 3.34
N GLU A 22 -9.16 23.36 2.15
CA GLU A 22 -8.22 23.37 1.01
C GLU A 22 -6.86 24.04 1.30
N LYS A 23 -6.79 24.88 2.35
CA LYS A 23 -5.56 25.53 2.80
C LYS A 23 -4.63 24.58 3.57
N ASP A 24 -5.16 23.49 4.09
CA ASP A 24 -4.40 22.50 4.85
C ASP A 24 -3.61 21.59 3.90
N LYS A 25 -2.31 21.43 4.15
CA LYS A 25 -1.46 20.53 3.36
C LYS A 25 -2.01 19.11 3.32
N SER A 26 -2.64 18.67 4.41
CA SER A 26 -3.22 17.34 4.56
C SER A 26 -4.52 17.15 3.79
N TYR A 27 -5.20 18.21 3.37
CA TYR A 27 -6.45 18.10 2.60
C TYR A 27 -6.25 17.34 1.28
N ARG A 28 -5.10 17.53 0.63
CA ARG A 28 -4.72 16.81 -0.60
C ARG A 28 -4.55 15.31 -0.39
N LEU A 29 -4.37 14.82 0.84
CA LEU A 29 -4.28 13.38 1.10
C LEU A 29 -5.65 12.71 0.92
N ILE A 30 -6.76 13.43 1.10
CA ILE A 30 -8.12 12.86 0.97
C ILE A 30 -8.33 12.28 -0.43
N SER A 31 -7.83 12.94 -1.48
CA SER A 31 -7.98 12.47 -2.86
C SER A 31 -7.31 11.12 -3.11
N ASN A 32 -6.27 10.77 -2.35
CA ASN A 32 -5.58 9.49 -2.49
C ASN A 32 -6.42 8.31 -1.97
N PHE A 33 -7.44 8.60 -1.17
CA PHE A 33 -8.28 7.60 -0.50
C PHE A 33 -9.75 7.67 -0.97
N ASN A 34 -10.02 8.33 -2.10
CA ASN A 34 -11.37 8.58 -2.59
C ASN A 34 -12.20 7.30 -2.79
N ASP A 35 -11.56 6.21 -3.23
CA ASP A 35 -12.19 4.90 -3.44
C ASP A 35 -12.71 4.25 -2.15
N TYR A 36 -12.23 4.71 -0.99
CA TYR A 36 -12.55 4.17 0.32
C TYR A 36 -13.50 5.06 1.13
N LEU A 37 -13.95 6.19 0.55
CA LEU A 37 -14.96 7.04 1.16
C LEU A 37 -16.32 6.33 1.10
N ASN A 38 -16.95 6.11 2.25
CA ASN A 38 -18.20 5.35 2.39
C ASN A 38 -18.12 3.89 1.89
N PHE A 39 -16.94 3.29 2.00
CA PHE A 39 -16.74 1.89 1.62
C PHE A 39 -17.51 0.97 2.57
N LYS A 40 -18.26 0.02 2.02
CA LYS A 40 -18.90 -1.06 2.77
C LYS A 40 -18.80 -2.38 2.00
N LYS A 41 -18.18 -3.39 2.60
CA LYS A 41 -18.02 -4.72 1.98
C LYS A 41 -18.09 -5.82 3.03
N ASP A 42 -18.55 -7.01 2.64
CA ASP A 42 -18.52 -8.19 3.52
C ASP A 42 -17.07 -8.49 3.96
N ALA A 43 -16.85 -8.72 5.26
CA ALA A 43 -15.53 -8.98 5.83
C ALA A 43 -14.84 -10.22 5.24
N ARG A 44 -15.59 -11.17 4.69
CA ARG A 44 -15.05 -12.37 4.03
C ARG A 44 -14.53 -12.07 2.62
N ARG A 45 -15.09 -11.05 1.97
CA ARG A 45 -14.81 -10.69 0.57
C ARG A 45 -13.90 -9.49 0.43
N VAL A 46 -13.51 -8.83 1.51
CA VAL A 46 -12.59 -7.68 1.44
C VAL A 46 -11.20 -8.15 1.00
N GLU A 47 -10.62 -7.43 0.05
CA GLU A 47 -9.28 -7.76 -0.47
C GLU A 47 -8.19 -7.25 0.47
N ASN A 48 -7.04 -7.92 0.47
CA ASN A 48 -5.92 -7.57 1.34
C ASN A 48 -5.39 -6.14 1.06
N TYR A 49 -5.26 -5.74 -0.20
CA TYR A 49 -4.82 -4.39 -0.55
C TYR A 49 -5.80 -3.30 -0.09
N GLN A 50 -7.11 -3.61 -0.03
CA GLN A 50 -8.14 -2.69 0.46
C GLN A 50 -7.97 -2.47 1.97
N ILE A 51 -7.73 -3.54 2.73
CA ILE A 51 -7.47 -3.46 4.18
C ILE A 51 -6.24 -2.57 4.45
N LEU A 52 -5.13 -2.80 3.75
CA LEU A 52 -3.91 -2.02 3.92
C LEU A 52 -4.09 -0.55 3.52
N ALA A 53 -4.87 -0.27 2.48
CA ALA A 53 -5.18 1.10 2.08
C ALA A 53 -6.01 1.83 3.14
N MET A 54 -7.01 1.15 3.73
CA MET A 54 -7.80 1.71 4.83
C MET A 54 -6.97 1.93 6.09
N GLU A 55 -6.11 0.98 6.46
CA GLU A 55 -5.22 1.12 7.62
C GLU A 55 -4.24 2.28 7.44
N ARG A 56 -3.61 2.39 6.25
CA ARG A 56 -2.76 3.54 5.92
C ARG A 56 -3.54 4.86 5.98
N GLY A 57 -4.79 4.88 5.54
CA GLY A 57 -5.64 6.06 5.64
C GLY A 57 -5.94 6.45 7.09
N GLU A 58 -6.09 5.49 7.99
CA GLU A 58 -6.29 5.72 9.43
C GLU A 58 -5.02 6.22 10.12
N GLU A 59 -3.85 5.65 9.81
CA GLU A 59 -2.55 6.13 10.30
C GLU A 59 -2.27 7.60 9.91
N ASN A 60 -2.75 8.01 8.73
CA ASN A 60 -2.64 9.38 8.25
C ASN A 60 -3.78 10.29 8.75
N ASP A 61 -4.58 9.84 9.72
CA ASP A 61 -5.75 10.56 10.26
C ASP A 61 -6.81 10.92 9.18
N VAL A 62 -6.80 10.29 8.01
CA VAL A 62 -7.73 10.59 6.89
C VAL A 62 -9.02 9.79 7.01
N LEU A 63 -8.87 8.49 7.24
CA LEU A 63 -9.97 7.52 7.27
C LEU A 63 -10.22 7.03 8.70
N MET A 64 -11.40 6.48 8.91
CA MET A 64 -11.72 5.65 10.07
C MET A 64 -12.44 4.41 9.54
N TRP A 65 -11.87 3.24 9.79
CA TRP A 65 -12.52 1.99 9.41
C TRP A 65 -12.82 1.11 10.63
N LYS A 66 -13.96 0.44 10.54
CA LYS A 66 -14.50 -0.42 11.59
C LYS A 66 -15.13 -1.67 10.98
N VAL A 67 -15.22 -2.72 11.78
CA VAL A 67 -16.03 -3.88 11.44
C VAL A 67 -17.40 -3.68 12.06
N GLU A 68 -18.45 -3.67 11.26
CA GLU A 68 -19.84 -3.75 11.71
C GLU A 68 -20.22 -5.22 11.90
N VAL A 69 -20.90 -5.50 13.01
CA VAL A 69 -21.32 -6.84 13.40
C VAL A 69 -22.82 -6.77 13.66
N ALA A 70 -23.60 -7.46 12.84
CA ALA A 70 -25.06 -7.52 12.96
C ALA A 70 -25.53 -8.96 13.19
N ASN A 71 -26.70 -9.11 13.80
CA ASN A 71 -27.36 -10.40 14.09
C ASN A 71 -26.53 -11.36 14.97
N VAL A 72 -25.84 -10.82 15.97
CA VAL A 72 -24.94 -11.58 16.88
C VAL A 72 -25.55 -11.85 18.24
N ASP A 73 -26.62 -11.14 18.60
CA ASP A 73 -27.22 -11.20 19.92
C ASP A 73 -27.63 -12.63 20.26
N GLN A 74 -28.31 -13.32 19.33
CA GLN A 74 -28.73 -14.71 19.49
C GLN A 74 -27.57 -15.72 19.60
N LEU A 75 -26.36 -15.32 19.19
CA LEU A 75 -25.15 -16.14 19.31
C LEU A 75 -24.46 -15.95 20.67
N HIS A 76 -24.87 -14.96 21.46
CA HIS A 76 -24.28 -14.73 22.77
C HIS A 76 -24.54 -15.94 23.69
N PRO A 77 -23.49 -16.54 24.30
CA PRO A 77 -23.62 -17.79 25.07
C PRO A 77 -24.56 -17.65 26.27
N GLY A 78 -24.72 -16.43 26.79
CA GLY A 78 -25.67 -16.11 27.86
C GLY A 78 -27.12 -16.50 27.57
N HIS A 79 -27.55 -16.56 26.29
CA HIS A 79 -28.91 -17.01 25.95
C HIS A 79 -29.17 -18.50 26.23
N LYS A 80 -28.11 -19.31 26.39
CA LYS A 80 -28.23 -20.75 26.69
C LYS A 80 -28.19 -21.04 28.19
N LEU A 81 -27.96 -20.03 29.04
CA LEU A 81 -27.91 -20.19 30.48
C LEU A 81 -29.31 -20.37 31.06
N ARG A 82 -29.46 -21.34 31.97
CA ARG A 82 -30.68 -21.52 32.75
C ARG A 82 -30.60 -20.65 33.99
N ILE A 83 -31.55 -19.74 34.15
CA ILE A 83 -31.60 -18.77 35.25
C ILE A 83 -32.88 -18.99 36.04
N ALA A 84 -32.80 -18.88 37.37
CA ALA A 84 -33.97 -18.94 38.23
C ALA A 84 -34.94 -17.79 37.90
N PRO A 85 -36.27 -18.01 37.94
CA PRO A 85 -37.26 -16.99 37.59
C PRO A 85 -37.07 -15.66 38.35
N GLU A 86 -36.66 -15.74 39.61
CA GLU A 86 -36.43 -14.60 40.51
C GLU A 86 -35.31 -13.65 40.07
N HIS A 87 -34.39 -14.12 39.22
CA HIS A 87 -33.24 -13.36 38.75
C HIS A 87 -33.30 -13.03 37.25
N LEU A 88 -34.39 -13.41 36.59
CA LEU A 88 -34.51 -13.32 35.13
C LEU A 88 -34.39 -11.86 34.63
N ASP A 89 -35.04 -10.92 35.32
CA ASP A 89 -35.04 -9.51 34.92
C ASP A 89 -33.65 -8.88 35.00
N ILE A 90 -32.97 -9.08 36.13
CA ILE A 90 -31.59 -8.59 36.34
C ILE A 90 -30.65 -9.24 35.32
N PHE A 91 -30.80 -10.54 35.06
CA PHE A 91 -30.00 -11.25 34.08
C PHE A 91 -30.22 -10.73 32.66
N GLN A 92 -31.46 -10.47 32.25
CA GLN A 92 -31.75 -9.92 30.91
C GLN A 92 -31.14 -8.54 30.71
N ILE A 93 -31.16 -7.68 31.74
CA ILE A 93 -30.50 -6.38 31.72
C ILE A 93 -28.98 -6.55 31.57
N ALA A 94 -28.38 -7.40 32.39
CA ALA A 94 -26.94 -7.68 32.35
C ALA A 94 -26.52 -8.32 31.01
N LEU A 95 -27.34 -9.20 30.45
CA LEU A 95 -27.12 -9.84 29.16
C LEU A 95 -27.10 -8.80 28.03
N LYS A 96 -28.08 -7.89 28.01
CA LYS A 96 -28.15 -6.81 27.02
C LYS A 96 -26.96 -5.86 27.13
N ASP A 97 -26.51 -5.53 28.34
CA ASP A 97 -25.28 -4.74 28.55
C ASP A 97 -24.05 -5.50 28.05
N SER A 98 -23.90 -6.78 28.42
CA SER A 98 -22.80 -7.63 27.98
C SER A 98 -22.69 -7.71 26.46
N VAL A 99 -23.82 -7.90 25.77
CA VAL A 99 -23.87 -7.97 24.30
C VAL A 99 -23.32 -6.69 23.67
N ASN A 100 -23.84 -5.53 24.07
CA ASN A 100 -23.52 -4.24 23.46
C ASN A 100 -22.13 -3.72 23.85
N ARG A 101 -21.76 -3.83 25.13
CA ARG A 101 -20.55 -3.20 25.67
C ARG A 101 -19.31 -4.09 25.55
N LEU A 102 -19.48 -5.41 25.58
CA LEU A 102 -18.36 -6.35 25.66
C LEU A 102 -18.29 -7.28 24.46
N PHE A 103 -19.38 -7.97 24.13
CA PHE A 103 -19.39 -9.03 23.12
C PHE A 103 -19.16 -8.50 21.71
N ILE A 104 -19.98 -7.54 21.25
CA ILE A 104 -19.83 -6.93 19.93
C ILE A 104 -18.46 -6.25 19.79
N PRO A 105 -18.01 -5.36 20.71
CA PRO A 105 -16.71 -4.73 20.59
C PRO A 105 -15.53 -5.70 20.59
N LYS A 106 -15.63 -6.82 21.32
CA LYS A 106 -14.61 -7.88 21.29
C LYS A 106 -14.53 -8.54 19.93
N ILE A 107 -15.67 -8.86 19.31
CA ILE A 107 -15.73 -9.45 17.96
C ILE A 107 -15.15 -8.47 16.95
N GLN A 108 -15.57 -7.20 16.99
CA GLN A 108 -15.07 -6.14 16.10
C GLN A 108 -13.55 -6.05 16.11
N ARG A 109 -12.94 -5.92 17.30
CA ARG A 109 -11.47 -5.83 17.44
C ARG A 109 -10.78 -7.11 16.98
N THR A 110 -11.35 -8.28 17.29
CA THR A 110 -10.75 -9.56 16.94
C THR A 110 -10.74 -9.77 15.42
N VAL A 111 -11.88 -9.55 14.77
CA VAL A 111 -12.01 -9.65 13.31
C VAL A 111 -11.14 -8.62 12.62
N ARG A 112 -11.14 -7.36 13.09
CA ARG A 112 -10.28 -6.29 12.55
C ARG A 112 -8.81 -6.71 12.55
N ARG A 113 -8.31 -7.21 13.69
CA ARG A 113 -6.93 -7.68 13.84
C ARG A 113 -6.62 -8.86 12.93
N GLN A 114 -7.54 -9.82 12.79
CA GLN A 114 -7.36 -10.96 11.89
C GLN A 114 -7.28 -10.55 10.43
N LEU A 115 -8.15 -9.62 9.99
CA LEU A 115 -8.12 -9.08 8.64
C LEU A 115 -6.80 -8.35 8.36
N LEU A 116 -6.34 -7.51 9.31
CA LEU A 116 -5.08 -6.78 9.18
C LEU A 116 -3.88 -7.73 9.10
N SER A 117 -3.76 -8.68 10.04
CA SER A 117 -2.67 -9.68 10.04
C SER A 117 -2.60 -10.45 8.73
N ARG A 118 -3.76 -10.91 8.23
CA ARG A 118 -3.86 -11.61 6.93
C ARG A 118 -3.36 -10.73 5.77
N ALA A 119 -3.72 -9.45 5.79
CA ALA A 119 -3.34 -8.53 4.73
C ALA A 119 -1.85 -8.19 4.76
N GLU A 120 -1.28 -7.97 5.94
CA GLU A 120 0.15 -7.74 6.16
C GLU A 120 0.99 -8.93 5.71
N GLU A 121 0.63 -10.14 6.14
CA GLU A 121 1.31 -11.38 5.74
C GLU A 121 1.31 -11.56 4.21
N ALA A 122 0.16 -11.30 3.57
CA ALA A 122 0.06 -11.38 2.11
C ALA A 122 0.94 -10.32 1.40
N ALA A 123 1.00 -9.10 1.93
CA ALA A 123 1.85 -8.05 1.37
C ALA A 123 3.34 -8.37 1.53
N ILE A 124 3.76 -8.87 2.69
CA ILE A 124 5.13 -9.31 2.94
C ILE A 124 5.50 -10.44 1.99
N SER A 125 4.63 -11.44 1.81
CA SER A 125 4.86 -12.54 0.88
C SER A 125 5.01 -12.05 -0.56
N CYS A 126 4.16 -11.11 -0.99
CA CYS A 126 4.25 -10.50 -2.33
C CYS A 126 5.58 -9.74 -2.50
N PHE A 127 5.98 -8.96 -1.51
CA PHE A 127 7.24 -8.22 -1.54
C PHE A 127 8.45 -9.16 -1.59
N ALA A 128 8.47 -10.19 -0.76
CA ALA A 128 9.53 -11.20 -0.74
C ALA A 128 9.63 -11.95 -2.08
N HIS A 129 8.49 -12.30 -2.69
CA HIS A 129 8.42 -12.90 -4.01
C HIS A 129 9.02 -11.98 -5.08
N ASN A 130 8.60 -10.71 -5.12
CA ASN A 130 9.12 -9.73 -6.08
C ASN A 130 10.63 -9.49 -5.90
N LEU A 131 11.10 -9.39 -4.65
CA LEU A 131 12.51 -9.21 -4.34
C LEU A 131 13.35 -10.42 -4.78
N ARG A 132 12.86 -11.63 -4.53
CA ARG A 132 13.50 -12.86 -5.00
C ARG A 132 13.62 -12.89 -6.53
N HIS A 133 12.57 -12.48 -7.24
CA HIS A 133 12.60 -12.37 -8.69
C HIS A 133 13.64 -11.35 -9.19
N LEU A 134 13.87 -10.25 -8.46
CA LEU A 134 14.94 -9.30 -8.80
C LEU A 134 16.34 -9.94 -8.67
N PHE A 135 16.59 -10.69 -7.60
CA PHE A 135 17.88 -11.37 -7.39
C PHE A 135 18.13 -12.53 -8.35
N TRP A 136 17.08 -13.13 -8.90
CA TRP A 136 17.16 -14.22 -9.87
C TRP A 136 17.29 -13.76 -11.32
N ARG A 137 17.26 -12.45 -11.59
CA ARG A 137 17.51 -11.96 -12.93
C ARG A 137 18.93 -12.30 -13.33
N GLU A 138 19.05 -12.87 -14.54
CA GLU A 138 20.36 -13.11 -15.14
C GLU A 138 21.11 -11.79 -15.27
N GLY A 139 22.41 -11.82 -14.92
CA GLY A 139 23.27 -10.68 -15.08
C GLY A 139 23.41 -10.31 -16.56
N VAL A 140 23.48 -9.02 -16.85
CA VAL A 140 23.69 -8.57 -18.23
C VAL A 140 25.19 -8.61 -18.55
N VAL A 141 25.57 -9.40 -19.55
CA VAL A 141 26.95 -9.40 -20.07
C VAL A 141 27.11 -8.24 -21.05
N ALA A 142 27.91 -7.24 -20.66
CA ALA A 142 28.23 -6.07 -21.45
C ALA A 142 29.69 -5.66 -21.22
N GLU A 143 30.31 -5.07 -22.24
CA GLU A 143 31.67 -4.53 -22.14
C GLU A 143 31.66 -3.12 -21.55
N THR A 144 30.60 -2.37 -21.88
CA THR A 144 30.32 -1.05 -21.33
C THR A 144 28.88 -1.00 -20.84
N VAL A 145 28.67 -0.45 -19.64
CA VAL A 145 27.33 -0.14 -19.12
C VAL A 145 27.20 1.37 -18.92
N ILE A 146 26.14 1.96 -19.47
CA ILE A 146 25.74 3.33 -19.18
C ILE A 146 24.51 3.26 -18.27
N ALA A 147 24.68 3.59 -17.00
CA ALA A 147 23.58 3.64 -16.04
C ALA A 147 22.95 5.03 -16.05
N LEU A 148 21.62 5.08 -16.22
CA LEU A 148 20.81 6.29 -16.23
C LEU A 148 19.81 6.21 -15.06
N ASP A 149 19.83 7.21 -14.19
CA ASP A 149 18.85 7.44 -13.13
C ASP A 149 17.98 8.65 -13.51
N PRO A 150 16.78 8.41 -14.08
CA PRO A 150 15.92 9.46 -14.59
C PRO A 150 15.36 10.37 -13.50
N GLY A 151 15.27 11.66 -13.83
CA GLY A 151 14.58 12.65 -13.02
C GLY A 151 14.11 13.84 -13.86
N PHE A 152 12.93 14.38 -13.56
CA PHE A 152 12.36 15.50 -14.33
C PHE A 152 13.24 16.75 -14.33
N SER A 153 13.99 16.99 -13.24
CA SER A 153 14.91 18.12 -13.14
C SER A 153 16.25 17.84 -13.80
N ALA A 154 16.76 16.62 -13.65
CA ALA A 154 18.01 16.16 -14.25
C ALA A 154 18.06 14.64 -14.28
N CYS A 155 18.68 14.10 -15.33
CA CYS A 155 19.08 12.70 -15.44
C CYS A 155 20.53 12.57 -14.97
N LYS A 156 20.77 11.68 -14.01
CA LYS A 156 22.12 11.32 -13.57
C LYS A 156 22.59 10.12 -14.38
N ALA A 157 23.83 10.17 -14.82
CA ALA A 157 24.39 9.15 -15.69
C ALA A 157 25.77 8.69 -15.20
N ALA A 158 26.09 7.42 -15.39
CA ALA A 158 27.40 6.85 -15.10
C ALA A 158 27.85 5.90 -16.21
N LEU A 159 29.07 6.08 -16.68
CA LEU A 159 29.77 5.16 -17.56
C LEU A 159 30.54 4.15 -16.72
N LEU A 160 30.28 2.86 -16.93
CA LEU A 160 30.87 1.76 -16.20
C LEU A 160 31.64 0.82 -17.13
N THR A 161 32.73 0.25 -16.63
CA THR A 161 33.45 -0.86 -17.28
C THR A 161 32.66 -2.17 -17.16
N SER A 162 33.10 -3.19 -17.88
CA SER A 162 32.59 -4.58 -17.76
C SER A 162 32.65 -5.16 -16.34
N THR A 163 33.57 -4.68 -15.50
CA THR A 163 33.70 -5.09 -14.09
C THR A 163 32.81 -4.28 -13.14
N GLY A 164 32.06 -3.30 -13.65
CA GLY A 164 31.22 -2.39 -12.86
C GLY A 164 31.98 -1.21 -12.24
N SER A 165 33.24 -0.97 -12.63
CA SER A 165 34.00 0.18 -12.14
C SER A 165 33.53 1.47 -12.81
N VAL A 166 33.38 2.54 -12.04
CA VAL A 166 32.94 3.84 -12.55
C VAL A 166 34.09 4.51 -13.30
N VAL A 167 33.86 4.81 -14.58
CA VAL A 167 34.79 5.55 -15.45
C VAL A 167 34.50 7.04 -15.40
N GLU A 168 33.23 7.41 -15.57
CA GLU A 168 32.79 8.79 -15.64
C GLU A 168 31.35 8.92 -15.12
N THR A 169 31.01 10.07 -14.56
CA THR A 169 29.64 10.40 -14.13
C THR A 169 29.25 11.75 -14.67
N ALA A 170 27.96 11.94 -14.95
CA ALA A 170 27.44 13.21 -15.42
C ALA A 170 26.00 13.45 -14.95
N GLU A 171 25.58 14.70 -15.09
CA GLU A 171 24.21 15.14 -14.87
C GLU A 171 23.83 16.08 -16.02
N PHE A 172 22.67 15.84 -16.64
CA PHE A 172 22.14 16.63 -17.74
C PHE A 172 20.61 16.68 -17.69
N GLY A 173 20.03 17.72 -18.29
CA GLY A 173 18.60 17.98 -18.25
C GLY A 173 17.85 17.40 -19.45
N PHE A 174 16.57 17.72 -19.50
CA PHE A 174 15.69 17.47 -20.64
C PHE A 174 15.38 18.79 -21.37
N ASN A 175 15.29 18.71 -22.69
CA ASN A 175 14.68 19.74 -23.53
C ASN A 175 13.34 19.21 -24.08
N GLY A 176 12.24 19.52 -23.38
CA GLY A 176 10.93 18.97 -23.71
C GLY A 176 10.86 17.49 -23.37
N LYS A 177 10.80 16.63 -24.40
CA LYS A 177 10.67 15.17 -24.25
C LYS A 177 11.99 14.40 -24.49
N SER A 178 13.07 15.09 -24.84
CA SER A 178 14.38 14.47 -25.09
C SER A 178 15.43 15.06 -24.15
N PHE A 179 16.60 14.45 -24.09
CA PHE A 179 17.74 15.05 -23.40
C PHE A 179 18.11 16.39 -24.01
N ASP A 180 18.71 17.25 -23.19
CA ASP A 180 19.37 18.45 -23.70
C ASP A 180 20.58 18.06 -24.59
N ARG A 181 21.07 19.03 -25.36
CA ARG A 181 22.18 18.82 -26.28
C ARG A 181 23.44 18.30 -25.59
N ARG A 182 23.68 18.72 -24.35
CA ARG A 182 24.84 18.26 -23.55
C ARG A 182 24.72 16.77 -23.24
N GLY A 183 23.54 16.33 -22.81
CA GLY A 183 23.25 14.93 -22.54
C GLY A 183 23.38 14.06 -23.78
N GLU A 184 22.81 14.50 -24.91
CA GLU A 184 22.93 13.77 -26.18
C GLU A 184 24.38 13.63 -26.64
N ASP A 185 25.15 14.73 -26.64
CA ASP A 185 26.53 14.74 -27.11
C ASP A 185 27.42 13.87 -26.20
N LEU A 186 27.18 13.91 -24.89
CA LEU A 186 27.90 13.07 -23.93
C LEU A 186 27.60 11.58 -24.11
N LEU A 187 26.33 11.21 -24.26
CA LEU A 187 25.95 9.80 -24.48
C LEU A 187 26.54 9.26 -25.79
N LYS A 188 26.51 10.06 -26.87
CA LYS A 188 27.18 9.71 -28.14
C LYS A 188 28.69 9.53 -27.94
N GLN A 189 29.32 10.39 -27.15
CA GLN A 189 30.74 10.28 -26.83
C GLN A 189 31.06 9.01 -26.02
N TRP A 190 30.24 8.64 -25.05
CA TRP A 190 30.45 7.43 -24.25
C TRP A 190 30.24 6.15 -25.07
N VAL A 191 29.25 6.14 -25.96
CA VAL A 191 29.04 5.04 -26.90
C VAL A 191 30.24 4.92 -27.85
N SER A 192 30.73 6.02 -28.43
CA SER A 192 31.87 5.96 -29.35
C SER A 192 33.18 5.52 -28.68
N ARG A 193 33.41 5.86 -27.41
CA ARG A 193 34.54 5.35 -26.61
C ARG A 193 34.51 3.84 -26.39
N SER A 194 33.36 3.20 -26.55
CA SER A 194 33.19 1.75 -26.35
C SER A 194 33.59 0.91 -27.56
N GLY A 195 33.89 1.54 -28.71
CA GLY A 195 34.27 0.84 -29.94
C GLY A 195 33.16 -0.08 -30.46
N ASP A 196 33.54 -1.24 -31.00
CA ASP A 196 32.62 -2.27 -31.51
C ASP A 196 32.01 -3.14 -30.39
N GLY A 197 32.26 -2.77 -29.14
CA GLY A 197 31.85 -3.52 -27.97
C GLY A 197 30.36 -3.45 -27.66
N ARG A 198 29.86 -4.45 -26.94
CA ARG A 198 28.45 -4.46 -26.52
C ARG A 198 28.22 -3.42 -25.42
N VAL A 199 27.51 -2.34 -25.77
CA VAL A 199 27.04 -1.32 -24.84
C VAL A 199 25.64 -1.67 -24.34
N VAL A 200 25.42 -1.54 -23.04
CA VAL A 200 24.10 -1.66 -22.42
C VAL A 200 23.75 -0.37 -21.69
N MET A 201 22.56 0.16 -21.96
CA MET A 201 22.00 1.29 -21.22
C MET A 201 21.02 0.76 -20.17
N ALA A 202 21.37 0.94 -18.89
CA ALA A 202 20.54 0.54 -17.76
C ALA A 202 19.74 1.76 -17.27
N ILE A 203 18.42 1.75 -17.49
CA ILE A 203 17.54 2.88 -17.15
C ILE A 203 16.73 2.56 -15.89
N GLY A 204 16.82 3.43 -14.89
CA GLY A 204 15.98 3.35 -13.68
C GLY A 204 14.50 3.50 -14.01
N ASN A 205 13.63 2.69 -13.40
CA ASN A 205 12.17 2.73 -13.62
C ASN A 205 11.46 3.81 -12.79
N GLY A 206 12.15 4.91 -12.51
CA GLY A 206 11.69 6.02 -11.69
C GLY A 206 10.88 7.07 -12.47
N LYS A 207 10.82 8.28 -11.91
CA LYS A 207 10.20 9.45 -12.56
C LYS A 207 10.98 9.82 -13.82
N ALA A 208 10.28 10.23 -14.88
CA ALA A 208 10.87 10.58 -16.19
C ALA A 208 11.54 9.40 -16.93
N SER A 209 11.29 8.15 -16.51
CA SER A 209 11.88 6.97 -17.16
C SER A 209 11.35 6.74 -18.58
N PHE A 210 10.10 7.11 -18.86
CA PHE A 210 9.50 7.01 -20.19
C PHE A 210 10.16 7.98 -21.19
N GLU A 211 10.45 9.21 -20.76
CA GLU A 211 11.16 10.21 -21.58
C GLU A 211 12.66 9.90 -21.75
N THR A 212 13.21 9.08 -20.85
CA THR A 212 14.62 8.62 -20.91
C THR A 212 14.80 7.44 -21.88
N GLN A 213 13.77 6.61 -22.05
CA GLN A 213 13.77 5.45 -22.96
C GLN A 213 13.63 5.87 -24.42
#